data_AF-A0A7X8BW41-F1
#
_entry.id   AF-A0A7X8BW41-F1
#
_cell.length_a   1.000
_cell.length_b   1.000
_cell.length_c   1.000
_cell.angle_alpha   90.00
_cell.angle_beta   90.00
_cell.angle_gamma   90.00
#
_symmetry.space_group_name_H-M   'P 1'
#
loop_
_entity.id
_entity.type
_entity.pdbx_description
1 polymer ?
#
loop_
_entity_poly.entity_id
_entity_poly.type
_entity_poly.pdbx_seq_one_letter_code
_entity_poly.pdbx_strand_id
1 'polypeptide(L)'
;MDKLIITPKTKIYDLLEAYPQVEDELIRLVPAFSKLKNPILRKTIAKVTTLQQAAMIGGVELGIIINKIRQLAGDDAVESAELSTFDETTVPDWFDEHKIVRKLDAR
;
A
#
# COMPACT_ATOMS: atom_id res chain seq x y z
N MET A 1 12.60 8.14 -15.92
CA MET A 1 11.71 6.98 -15.74
C MET A 1 10.70 7.39 -14.70
N ASP A 2 9.44 7.58 -15.11
CA ASP A 2 8.37 7.94 -14.19
C ASP A 2 8.17 6.82 -13.17
N LYS A 3 8.39 7.15 -11.90
CA LYS A 3 8.20 6.24 -10.78
C LYS A 3 6.71 6.04 -10.59
N LEU A 4 6.21 4.85 -10.90
CA LEU A 4 4.81 4.52 -10.70
C LEU A 4 4.52 4.49 -9.19
N ILE A 5 3.60 5.34 -8.73
CA ILE A 5 3.21 5.36 -7.33
C ILE A 5 2.40 4.08 -7.04
N ILE A 6 2.95 3.20 -6.22
CA ILE A 6 2.28 1.96 -5.79
C ILE A 6 1.26 2.29 -4.71
N THR A 7 -0.02 2.29 -5.08
CA THR A 7 -1.16 2.56 -4.20
C THR A 7 -2.15 1.40 -4.24
N PRO A 8 -3.08 1.30 -3.27
CA PRO A 8 -4.16 0.30 -3.29
C PRO A 8 -4.97 0.26 -4.60
N LYS A 9 -5.12 1.42 -5.24
CA LYS A 9 -5.91 1.61 -6.46
C LYS A 9 -5.10 1.34 -7.74
N THR A 10 -3.79 1.12 -7.62
CA THR A 10 -2.93 0.80 -8.76
C THR A 10 -3.40 -0.51 -9.38
N LYS A 11 -3.54 -0.51 -10.72
CA LYS A 11 -3.97 -1.68 -11.48
C LYS A 11 -2.82 -2.67 -11.59
N ILE A 12 -3.16 -3.95 -11.54
CA ILE A 12 -2.17 -5.02 -11.68
C ILE A 12 -1.51 -4.97 -13.05
N TYR A 13 -2.26 -4.64 -14.11
CA TYR A 13 -1.71 -4.51 -15.46
C TYR A 13 -0.58 -3.48 -15.53
N ASP A 14 -0.83 -2.26 -15.07
CA ASP A 14 0.14 -1.16 -15.11
C ASP A 14 1.36 -1.48 -14.23
N LEU A 15 1.13 -2.13 -13.09
CA LEU A 15 2.19 -2.59 -12.19
C LEU A 15 3.09 -3.63 -12.85
N LEU A 16 2.52 -4.64 -13.51
CA LEU A 16 3.29 -5.71 -14.18
C LEU A 16 3.98 -5.21 -15.46
N GLU A 17 3.44 -4.19 -16.14
CA GLU A 17 4.14 -3.52 -17.24
C GLU A 17 5.34 -2.72 -16.75
N ALA A 18 5.22 -2.02 -15.61
CA ALA A 18 6.32 -1.25 -15.04
C ALA A 18 7.38 -2.12 -14.35
N TYR A 19 6.95 -3.19 -13.66
CA TYR A 19 7.80 -4.07 -12.85
C TYR A 19 7.48 -5.55 -13.09
N PRO A 20 7.98 -6.15 -14.19
CA PRO A 20 7.75 -7.57 -14.49
C PRO A 20 8.23 -8.52 -13.39
N GLN A 21 9.27 -8.13 -12.64
CA GLN A 21 9.82 -8.92 -11.53
C GLN A 21 8.84 -9.12 -10.36
N VAL A 22 7.79 -8.30 -10.27
CA VAL A 22 6.77 -8.42 -9.22
C VAL A 22 5.83 -9.61 -9.44
N GLU A 23 5.72 -10.09 -10.69
CA GLU A 23 4.79 -11.16 -11.07
C GLU A 23 4.94 -12.41 -10.20
N ASP A 24 6.16 -12.92 -10.07
CA ASP A 24 6.39 -14.15 -9.32
C ASP A 24 6.11 -13.98 -7.82
N GLU A 25 6.35 -12.79 -7.25
CA GLU A 25 6.03 -12.52 -5.84
C GLU A 25 4.52 -12.38 -5.62
N LEU A 26 3.81 -11.74 -6.57
CA LEU A 26 2.35 -11.64 -6.51
C LEU A 26 1.70 -13.03 -6.55
N ILE A 27 2.25 -13.96 -7.34
CA ILE A 27 1.77 -15.34 -7.43
C ILE A 27 2.07 -16.14 -6.16
N ARG A 28 3.21 -15.87 -5.51
CA ARG A 28 3.56 -16.47 -4.21
C ARG A 28 2.60 -16.04 -3.11
N LEU A 29 2.29 -14.75 -3.05
CA LEU A 29 1.35 -14.20 -2.07
C LEU A 29 -0.09 -14.63 -2.37
N VAL A 30 -0.48 -14.58 -3.64
CA VAL A 30 -1.84 -14.87 -4.08
C VAL A 30 -1.81 -15.92 -5.20
N PRO A 31 -1.88 -17.22 -4.86
CA PRO A 31 -1.82 -18.32 -5.84
C PRO A 31 -2.91 -18.25 -6.92
N ALA A 32 -4.02 -17.59 -6.64
CA ALA A 32 -5.10 -17.34 -7.60
C ALA A 32 -4.62 -16.56 -8.86
N PHE A 33 -3.55 -15.77 -8.74
CA PHE A 33 -2.96 -15.03 -9.85
C PHE A 33 -1.97 -15.83 -10.70
N SER A 34 -1.71 -17.10 -10.39
CA SER A 34 -0.92 -18.00 -11.26
C SER A 34 -1.45 -18.02 -12.71
N LYS A 35 -2.77 -17.85 -12.88
CA LYS A 35 -3.43 -17.78 -14.18
C LYS A 35 -3.09 -16.52 -14.99
N LEU A 36 -2.61 -15.44 -14.35
CA LEU A 36 -2.18 -14.22 -15.05
C LEU A 36 -0.92 -14.40 -15.89
N LYS A 37 -0.16 -15.49 -15.71
CA LYS A 37 0.95 -15.87 -16.62
C LYS A 37 0.47 -16.04 -18.07
N ASN A 38 -0.82 -16.34 -18.28
CA ASN A 38 -1.39 -16.38 -19.61
C ASN A 38 -1.57 -14.96 -20.17
N PRO A 39 -0.95 -14.61 -21.32
CA PRO A 39 -1.01 -13.25 -21.89
C PRO A 39 -2.43 -12.76 -22.19
N ILE A 40 -3.38 -13.67 -22.41
CA ILE A 40 -4.79 -13.33 -22.63
C ILE A 40 -5.41 -12.84 -21.32
N LEU A 41 -5.21 -13.57 -20.22
CA LEU A 41 -5.74 -13.21 -18.89
C LEU A 41 -5.08 -11.94 -18.34
N ARG A 42 -3.80 -11.73 -18.65
CA ARG A 42 -3.10 -10.48 -18.37
C ARG A 42 -3.79 -9.28 -19.03
N LYS A 43 -4.23 -9.41 -20.28
CA LYS A 43 -4.87 -8.31 -21.01
C LYS A 43 -6.33 -8.07 -20.62
N THR A 44 -7.01 -9.04 -20.01
CA THR A 44 -8.43 -8.93 -19.66
C THR A 44 -8.62 -8.60 -18.17
N ILE A 45 -8.21 -9.52 -17.29
CA ILE A 45 -8.50 -9.43 -15.86
C ILE A 45 -7.57 -8.40 -15.19
N ALA A 46 -6.26 -8.44 -15.48
CA ALA A 46 -5.31 -7.55 -14.81
C ALA A 46 -5.53 -6.05 -15.12
N LYS A 47 -6.18 -5.71 -16.24
CA LYS A 47 -6.51 -4.30 -16.61
C LYS A 47 -7.60 -3.67 -15.77
N VAL A 48 -8.43 -4.51 -15.13
CA VAL A 48 -9.56 -4.08 -14.31
C VAL A 48 -9.27 -4.32 -12.84
N THR A 49 -8.49 -5.34 -12.51
CA THR A 49 -8.14 -5.69 -11.14
C THR A 49 -7.12 -4.70 -10.56
N THR A 50 -7.47 -4.13 -9.40
CA THR A 50 -6.59 -3.31 -8.56
C THR A 50 -5.86 -4.17 -7.52
N LEU A 51 -4.75 -3.67 -6.97
CA LEU A 51 -4.04 -4.31 -5.85
C LEU A 51 -4.96 -4.59 -4.65
N GLN A 52 -5.88 -3.67 -4.35
CA GLN A 52 -6.88 -3.88 -3.30
C GLN A 52 -7.80 -5.08 -3.59
N GLN A 53 -8.31 -5.20 -4.81
CA GLN A 53 -9.12 -6.36 -5.20
C GLN A 53 -8.28 -7.65 -5.22
N ALA A 54 -7.00 -7.54 -5.57
CA ALA A 54 -6.04 -8.62 -5.52
C ALA A 54 -5.91 -9.22 -4.11
N ALA A 55 -5.76 -8.34 -3.12
CA ALA A 55 -5.72 -8.69 -1.71
C ALA A 55 -6.99 -9.41 -1.25
N MET A 56 -8.16 -8.87 -1.63
CA MET A 56 -9.46 -9.48 -1.27
C MET A 56 -9.63 -10.88 -1.88
N ILE A 57 -9.29 -11.07 -3.15
CA ILE A 57 -9.42 -12.35 -3.85
C ILE A 57 -8.43 -13.38 -3.29
N GLY A 58 -7.24 -12.94 -2.91
CA GLY A 58 -6.19 -13.79 -2.34
C GLY A 58 -6.36 -14.10 -0.85
N GLY A 59 -7.25 -13.39 -0.15
CA GLY A 59 -7.37 -13.49 1.31
C GLY A 59 -6.10 -13.04 2.04
N VAL A 60 -5.31 -12.15 1.43
CA VAL A 60 -4.05 -11.63 1.99
C VAL A 60 -4.23 -10.17 2.35
N GLU A 61 -3.58 -9.74 3.43
CA GLU A 61 -3.62 -8.35 3.85
C GLU A 61 -2.97 -7.42 2.82
N LEU A 62 -3.69 -6.36 2.43
CA LEU A 62 -3.25 -5.41 1.42
C LEU A 62 -1.91 -4.73 1.78
N GLY A 63 -1.70 -4.41 3.06
CA GLY A 63 -0.46 -3.80 3.55
C GLY A 63 0.77 -4.68 3.26
N ILE A 64 0.65 -6.00 3.51
CA ILE A 64 1.71 -6.97 3.24
C ILE A 64 2.06 -6.99 1.76
N ILE A 65 1.04 -7.05 0.88
CA ILE A 65 1.25 -7.05 -0.58
C ILE A 65 1.96 -5.77 -1.02
N ILE A 66 1.45 -4.61 -0.63
CA ILE A 66 2.01 -3.31 -1.04
C ILE A 66 3.45 -3.17 -0.57
N ASN A 67 3.75 -3.52 0.68
CA ASN A 67 5.09 -3.41 1.23
C ASN A 67 6.07 -4.32 0.51
N LYS A 68 5.68 -5.58 0.24
CA LYS A 68 6.52 -6.51 -0.50
C LYS A 68 6.81 -6.02 -1.92
N ILE A 69 5.81 -5.47 -2.59
CA ILE A 69 5.94 -4.93 -3.94
C ILE A 69 6.81 -3.68 -3.97
N ARG A 70 6.68 -2.78 -2.99
CA ARG A 70 7.55 -1.59 -2.86
C ARG A 70 9.01 -1.98 -2.61
N GLN A 71 9.26 -2.95 -1.74
CA GLN A 71 10.61 -3.51 -1.51
C GLN A 71 11.24 -4.01 -2.82
N LEU A 72 10.48 -4.72 -3.66
CA LEU A 72 10.95 -5.22 -4.96
C LEU A 72 11.11 -4.13 -6.02
N ALA A 73 10.30 -3.07 -5.96
CA ALA A 73 10.39 -1.92 -6.85
C ALA A 73 11.55 -0.98 -6.47
N GLY A 74 12.26 -1.22 -5.36
CA GLY A 74 13.27 -0.32 -4.82
C GLY A 74 12.69 1.00 -4.32
N ASP A 75 11.39 1.01 -4.04
CA ASP A 75 10.72 2.13 -3.38
C ASP A 75 10.93 1.97 -1.87
N ASP A 76 11.17 3.08 -1.16
CA ASP A 76 11.33 3.05 0.30
C ASP A 76 10.10 2.34 0.87
N ALA A 77 10.34 1.15 1.44
CA ALA A 77 9.32 0.39 2.09
C ALA A 77 8.82 1.27 3.24
N VAL A 78 7.61 1.80 3.09
CA VAL A 78 6.91 2.37 4.23
C VAL A 78 6.75 1.18 5.16
N GLU A 79 7.56 1.12 6.24
CA GLU A 79 7.27 0.27 7.37
C GLU A 79 5.78 0.47 7.60
N SER A 80 5.00 -0.60 7.42
CA SER A 80 3.63 -0.59 7.86
C SER A 80 3.76 -0.17 9.31
N ALA A 81 3.46 1.10 9.58
CA ALA A 81 3.24 1.55 10.90
C ALA A 81 2.17 0.59 11.35
N GLU A 82 2.60 -0.39 12.15
CA GLU A 82 1.77 -0.96 13.18
C GLU A 82 1.00 0.23 13.71
N LEU A 83 -0.28 0.04 14.00
CA LEU A 83 -1.01 1.02 14.79
C LEU A 83 -0.34 1.04 16.18
N SER A 84 0.89 1.54 16.27
CA SER A 84 1.48 2.15 17.44
C SER A 84 0.48 3.25 17.72
N THR A 85 -0.44 2.88 18.60
CA THR A 85 -0.97 3.71 19.67
C THR A 85 -0.40 5.11 19.50
N PHE A 86 -1.21 6.03 18.98
CA PHE A 86 -0.87 7.44 19.03
C PHE A 86 -0.48 7.70 20.49
N ASP A 87 0.82 7.80 20.76
CA ASP A 87 1.30 8.13 22.09
C ASP A 87 0.87 9.58 22.29
N GLU A 88 -0.32 9.78 22.84
CA GLU A 88 -0.92 11.08 23.23
C GLU A 88 -0.13 11.77 24.35
N THR A 89 1.18 11.57 24.44
CA THR A 89 1.99 12.05 25.58
C THR A 89 3.22 12.86 25.18
N THR A 90 3.58 12.94 23.90
CA THR A 90 4.62 13.89 23.46
C THR A 90 3.96 15.21 23.13
N VAL A 91 3.94 16.08 24.13
CA VAL A 91 3.64 17.51 23.95
C VAL A 91 4.53 18.03 22.81
N PRO A 92 3.96 18.50 21.69
CA PRO A 92 4.77 18.94 20.56
C PRO A 92 5.57 20.20 20.90
N ASP A 93 6.68 20.43 20.22
CA ASP A 93 7.56 21.61 20.45
C ASP A 93 6.85 22.97 20.23
N TRP A 94 5.73 22.96 19.50
CA TRP A 94 4.90 24.15 19.28
C TRP A 94 3.91 24.42 20.41
N PHE A 95 3.67 23.46 21.31
CA PHE A 95 2.81 23.63 22.47
C PHE A 95 3.59 24.33 23.58
N ASP A 96 3.09 25.51 23.95
CA ASP A 96 3.65 26.31 25.02
C ASP A 96 2.50 26.82 25.89
N GLU A 97 2.44 26.32 27.12
CA GLU A 97 1.37 26.65 28.06
C GLU A 97 1.34 28.15 28.39
N HIS A 98 2.50 28.83 28.35
CA HIS A 98 2.58 30.27 28.62
C HIS A 98 1.97 31.13 27.49
N LYS A 99 1.75 30.57 26.30
CA LYS A 99 1.04 31.25 25.20
C LYS A 99 -0.48 31.13 25.31
N ILE A 100 -1.01 30.34 26.24
CA ILE A 100 -2.45 30.15 26.41
C ILE A 100 -3.02 31.29 27.26
N VAL A 101 -3.58 32.31 26.60
CA VAL A 101 -4.10 33.52 27.27
C VAL A 101 -5.56 33.37 27.73
N ARG A 102 -6.34 32.50 27.10
CA ARG A 102 -7.76 32.28 27.42
C ARG A 102 -8.13 30.82 27.24
N LYS A 103 -8.85 30.28 28.23
CA LYS A 103 -9.49 28.96 28.16
C LYS A 103 -10.99 29.18 28.11
N LEU A 104 -11.65 28.62 27.10
CA LEU A 104 -13.11 28.65 26.97
C LEU A 104 -13.64 27.30 27.45
N ASP A 105 -14.60 27.35 28.36
CA ASP A 105 -15.35 26.18 28.81
C ASP A 105 -16.66 26.12 28.02
N ALA A 106 -16.88 25.01 27.32
CA ALA A 106 -18.09 24.79 26.54
C ALA A 106 -19.01 23.87 27.34
N ARG A 107 -20.20 24.38 27.69
CA ARG A 107 -21.21 23.66 28.47
C ARG A 107 -22.44 23.32 27.62
#